data_AF-A0ABD5FA35-F1
#
_entry.id   AF-A0ABD5FA35-F1
#
_cell.length_a   1.000
_cell.length_b   1.000
_cell.length_c   1.000
_cell.angle_alpha   90.00
_cell.angle_beta   90.00
_cell.angle_gamma   90.00
#
_symmetry.space_group_name_H-M   'P 1'
#
loop_
_entity.id
_entity.type
_entity.pdbx_description
1 polymer ?
#
loop_
_entity_poly.entity_id
_entity_poly.type
_entity_poly.pdbx_seq_one_letter_code
_entity_poly.pdbx_strand_id
1 'polypeptide(L)'
;MNNLSLSQQYLLFTMNRQGKISSLNYYVGMCLVMAGLLDLQKANVLELNNKEVILLSNELPEDLQYLDCLLEKITGLKKKRIEAIANAYGTTFFEKDIKQLVSQIRDSLIEAEEVSIKKGFAFTCLYR
;
A
#
# COMPACT_ATOMS: atom_id res chain seq x y z
N MET A 1 13.36 7.20 9.03
CA MET A 1 11.89 7.10 9.16
C MET A 1 11.18 8.37 9.65
N ASN A 2 11.73 9.57 9.47
CA ASN A 2 10.91 10.79 9.59
C ASN A 2 10.26 11.00 8.21
N ASN A 3 8.93 11.14 8.15
CA ASN A 3 8.11 11.38 6.95
C ASN A 3 7.65 10.17 6.10
N LEU A 4 7.81 8.93 6.57
CA LEU A 4 7.20 7.79 5.88
C LEU A 4 5.71 7.66 6.18
N SER A 5 4.92 7.30 5.16
CA SER A 5 3.50 6.97 5.32
C SER A 5 3.32 5.63 6.06
N LEU A 6 2.12 5.36 6.56
CA LEU A 6 1.83 4.13 7.28
C LEU A 6 2.05 2.89 6.39
N SER A 7 1.63 2.94 5.13
CA SER A 7 1.81 1.84 4.17
C SER A 7 3.27 1.56 3.83
N GLN A 8 4.10 2.60 3.71
CA GLN A 8 5.55 2.48 3.56
C GLN A 8 6.21 1.84 4.79
N GLN A 9 5.87 2.33 6.00
CA GLN A 9 6.38 1.78 7.26
C GLN A 9 5.96 0.32 7.43
N TYR A 10 4.70 0.01 7.15
CA TYR A 10 4.18 -1.35 7.22
C TYR A 10 4.96 -2.28 6.28
N LEU A 11 5.17 -1.87 5.03
CA LEU A 11 5.92 -2.68 4.07
C LEU A 11 7.36 -2.94 4.55
N LEU A 12 8.07 -1.93 5.05
CA LEU A 12 9.41 -2.08 5.63
C LEU A 12 9.45 -3.11 6.76
N PHE A 13 8.44 -3.09 7.66
CA PHE A 13 8.36 -4.04 8.76
C PHE A 13 8.04 -5.47 8.32
N THR A 14 7.35 -5.64 7.20
CA THR A 14 7.04 -6.96 6.63
C THR A 14 8.18 -7.57 5.81
N MET A 15 9.13 -6.74 5.35
CA MET A 15 10.30 -7.20 4.61
C MET A 15 11.36 -7.78 5.55
N ASN A 16 12.03 -8.84 5.12
CA ASN A 16 13.24 -9.32 5.78
C ASN A 16 14.47 -8.45 5.42
N ARG A 17 15.64 -8.73 6.02
CA ARG A 17 16.90 -8.01 5.73
C ARG A 17 17.36 -8.10 4.26
N GLN A 18 16.80 -9.04 3.49
CA GLN A 18 17.02 -9.22 2.07
C GLN A 18 15.89 -8.58 1.22
N GLY A 19 15.01 -7.76 1.82
CA GLY A 19 13.91 -7.10 1.12
C GLY A 19 12.88 -8.06 0.53
N LYS A 20 12.93 -9.33 0.91
CA LYS A 20 11.96 -10.34 0.51
C LYS A 20 10.81 -10.30 1.50
N ILE A 21 9.60 -10.29 0.95
CA ILE A 21 8.39 -10.59 1.70
C ILE A 21 8.26 -12.11 1.64
N SER A 22 8.78 -12.80 2.66
CA SER A 22 8.96 -14.26 2.67
C SER A 22 7.67 -15.06 2.49
N SER A 23 6.51 -14.42 2.67
CA SER A 23 5.21 -14.94 2.29
C SER A 23 4.23 -13.78 2.36
N LEU A 24 3.98 -13.12 1.22
CA LEU A 24 2.89 -12.18 1.09
C LEU A 24 1.58 -12.96 1.23
N ASN A 25 1.19 -13.21 2.48
CA ASN A 25 -0.03 -13.92 2.81
C ASN A 25 -1.22 -12.94 2.78
N TYR A 26 -2.42 -13.50 2.75
CA TYR A 26 -3.67 -12.73 2.71
C TYR A 26 -3.74 -11.60 3.73
N TYR A 27 -3.33 -11.87 4.98
CA TYR A 27 -3.37 -10.88 6.06
C TYR A 27 -2.39 -9.73 5.84
N VAL A 28 -1.19 -10.03 5.33
CA VAL A 28 -0.21 -8.98 5.00
C VAL A 28 -0.73 -8.07 3.90
N GLY A 29 -1.33 -8.63 2.85
CA GLY A 29 -1.96 -7.85 1.78
C GLY A 29 -3.10 -6.97 2.28
N MET A 30 -4.01 -7.51 3.09
CA MET A 30 -5.10 -6.74 3.69
C MET A 30 -4.59 -5.59 4.58
N CYS A 31 -3.63 -5.86 5.45
CA CYS A 31 -3.08 -4.82 6.32
C CYS A 31 -2.38 -3.71 5.53
N LEU A 32 -1.69 -4.05 4.43
CA LEU A 32 -1.08 -3.07 3.53
C LEU A 32 -2.13 -2.16 2.88
N VAL A 33 -3.23 -2.74 2.40
CA VAL A 33 -4.35 -1.99 1.82
C VAL A 33 -4.98 -1.07 2.86
N MET A 34 -5.24 -1.58 4.08
CA MET A 34 -5.80 -0.77 5.15
C MET A 34 -4.86 0.38 5.55
N ALA A 35 -3.55 0.13 5.57
CA ALA A 35 -2.56 1.18 5.80
C ALA A 35 -2.62 2.26 4.70
N GLY A 36 -2.75 1.86 3.43
CA GLY A 36 -2.95 2.79 2.30
C GLY A 36 -4.23 3.60 2.41
N LEU A 37 -5.35 2.98 2.82
CA LEU A 37 -6.61 3.70 3.06
C LEU A 37 -6.47 4.76 4.17
N LEU A 38 -5.75 4.44 5.24
CA LEU A 38 -5.51 5.38 6.34
C LEU A 38 -4.59 6.53 5.92
N ASP A 39 -3.59 6.27 5.06
CA ASP A 39 -2.75 7.32 4.47
C ASP A 39 -3.59 8.27 3.61
N LEU A 40 -4.45 7.75 2.75
CA LEU A 40 -5.37 8.53 1.92
C LEU A 40 -6.38 9.33 2.76
N GLN A 41 -6.89 8.75 3.84
CA GLN A 41 -7.78 9.44 4.77
C GLN A 41 -7.07 10.61 5.46
N LYS A 42 -5.85 10.38 5.95
CA LYS A 42 -5.04 11.41 6.61
C LYS A 42 -4.73 12.58 5.66
N ALA A 43 -4.63 12.30 4.36
CA ALA A 43 -4.44 13.30 3.31
C ALA A 43 -5.74 13.97 2.81
N ASN A 44 -6.90 13.67 3.42
CA ASN A 44 -8.22 14.16 2.99
C ASN A 44 -8.59 13.78 1.54
N VAL A 45 -8.05 12.69 1.00
CA VAL A 45 -8.43 12.15 -0.32
C VAL A 45 -9.73 11.36 -0.23
N LEU A 46 -9.92 10.66 0.89
CA LEU A 46 -11.11 9.88 1.19
C LEU A 46 -11.51 10.00 2.65
N GLU A 47 -12.72 9.58 2.97
CA GLU A 47 -13.21 9.43 4.33
C GLU A 47 -13.67 7.98 4.56
N LEU A 48 -13.30 7.41 5.71
CA LEU A 48 -13.83 6.13 6.18
C LEU A 48 -14.99 6.40 7.14
N ASN A 49 -16.23 6.19 6.69
CA ASN A 49 -17.44 6.44 7.47
C ASN A 49 -18.31 5.19 7.54
N ASN A 50 -18.61 4.67 8.73
CA ASN A 50 -19.51 3.54 8.95
C ASN A 50 -19.26 2.33 8.02
N LYS A 51 -17.97 1.97 7.83
CA LYS A 51 -17.50 0.90 6.94
C LYS A 51 -17.67 1.20 5.44
N GLU A 52 -17.90 2.44 5.06
CA GLU A 52 -17.90 2.91 3.68
C GLU A 52 -16.71 3.84 3.43
N VAL A 53 -16.23 3.84 2.20
CA VAL A 53 -15.18 4.69 1.69
C VAL A 53 -15.82 5.75 0.80
N ILE A 54 -15.77 6.99 1.25
CA ILE A 54 -16.30 8.16 0.55
C ILE A 54 -15.10 8.86 -0.10
N LEU A 55 -15.11 9.04 -1.41
CA LEU A 55 -14.06 9.81 -2.09
C LEU A 55 -14.33 11.31 -1.89
N LEU A 56 -13.34 12.03 -1.38
CA LEU A 56 -13.40 13.48 -1.21
C LEU A 56 -12.67 14.21 -2.35
N SER A 57 -11.65 13.57 -2.92
CA SER A 57 -10.87 14.05 -4.06
C SER A 57 -10.46 12.87 -4.96
N ASN A 58 -10.21 13.16 -6.24
CA ASN A 58 -9.57 12.24 -7.18
C ASN A 58 -8.08 12.54 -7.39
N GLU A 59 -7.57 13.58 -6.73
CA GLU A 59 -6.18 14.00 -6.84
C GLU A 59 -5.40 13.50 -5.62
N LEU A 60 -4.25 12.89 -5.89
CA LEU A 60 -3.30 12.49 -4.85
C LEU A 60 -2.29 13.61 -4.58
N PRO A 61 -1.95 13.87 -3.31
CA PRO A 61 -0.77 14.65 -2.98
C PRO A 61 0.49 14.02 -3.60
N GLU A 62 1.50 14.85 -3.88
CA GLU A 62 2.78 14.42 -4.45
C GLU A 62 3.41 13.27 -3.65
N ASP A 63 3.42 13.40 -2.32
CA ASP A 63 3.98 12.41 -1.40
C ASP A 63 3.21 11.08 -1.33
N LEU A 64 2.05 10.96 -1.99
CA LEU A 64 1.21 9.75 -2.00
C LEU A 64 0.91 9.24 -3.41
N GLN A 65 1.59 9.73 -4.44
CA GLN A 65 1.35 9.31 -5.84
C GLN A 65 1.49 7.80 -6.05
N TYR A 66 2.33 7.12 -5.27
CA TYR A 66 2.48 5.66 -5.30
C TYR A 66 1.23 4.88 -4.83
N LEU A 67 0.18 5.56 -4.34
CA LEU A 67 -1.11 4.97 -3.99
C LEU A 67 -2.16 5.11 -5.10
N ASP A 68 -1.78 5.58 -6.29
CA ASP A 68 -2.66 5.71 -7.46
C ASP A 68 -3.41 4.42 -7.79
N CYS A 69 -2.72 3.27 -7.81
CA CYS A 69 -3.33 1.99 -8.15
C CYS A 69 -4.43 1.60 -7.15
N LEU A 70 -4.26 1.98 -5.88
CA LEU A 70 -5.24 1.74 -4.83
C LEU A 70 -6.45 2.66 -5.02
N LEU A 71 -6.22 3.95 -5.27
CA LEU A 71 -7.29 4.94 -5.48
C LEU A 71 -8.11 4.62 -6.74
N GLU A 72 -7.46 4.30 -7.85
CA GLU A 72 -8.11 3.84 -9.08
C GLU A 72 -8.98 2.61 -8.82
N LYS A 73 -8.45 1.65 -8.06
CA LYS A 73 -9.20 0.43 -7.79
C LYS A 73 -10.42 0.69 -6.93
N ILE A 74 -10.32 1.51 -5.89
CA ILE A 74 -11.47 1.92 -5.06
C ILE A 74 -12.52 2.64 -5.92
N THR A 75 -12.08 3.51 -6.83
CA THR A 75 -12.98 4.27 -7.71
C THR A 75 -13.76 3.36 -8.65
N GLY A 76 -13.13 2.29 -9.14
CA GLY A 76 -13.77 1.28 -9.99
C GLY A 76 -14.76 0.33 -9.27
N LEU A 77 -14.79 0.31 -7.93
CA LEU A 77 -15.70 -0.56 -7.18
C LEU A 77 -17.14 -0.01 -7.16
N LYS A 78 -18.10 -0.85 -7.54
CA LYS A 78 -19.55 -0.52 -7.46
C LYS A 78 -20.03 -0.25 -6.02
N LYS A 79 -19.46 -0.95 -5.03
CA LYS A 79 -19.75 -0.76 -3.61
C LYS A 79 -18.45 -0.52 -2.87
N LYS A 80 -18.25 0.69 -2.36
CA LYS A 80 -17.04 1.13 -1.67
C LYS A 80 -17.09 0.81 -0.18
N ARG A 81 -17.48 -0.43 0.19
CA ARG A 81 -17.48 -0.86 1.60
C ARG A 81 -16.11 -1.40 1.98
N ILE A 82 -15.61 -1.09 3.18
CA ILE A 82 -14.34 -1.62 3.70
C ILE A 82 -14.32 -3.15 3.63
N GLU A 83 -15.43 -3.81 3.96
CA GLU A 83 -15.56 -5.27 3.84
C GLU A 83 -15.47 -5.76 2.39
N ALA A 84 -16.02 -5.01 1.42
CA ALA A 84 -15.94 -5.36 0.01
C ALA A 84 -14.52 -5.15 -0.53
N ILE A 85 -13.83 -4.11 -0.06
CA ILE A 85 -12.42 -3.83 -0.36
C ILE A 85 -11.55 -4.93 0.25
N ALA A 86 -11.69 -5.23 1.54
CA ALA A 86 -10.94 -6.29 2.22
C ALA A 86 -11.18 -7.68 1.61
N ASN A 87 -12.44 -8.04 1.34
CA ASN A 87 -12.78 -9.32 0.71
C ASN A 87 -12.32 -9.43 -0.74
N ALA A 88 -12.29 -8.31 -1.48
CA ALA A 88 -11.70 -8.27 -2.80
C ALA A 88 -10.24 -8.74 -2.74
N TYR A 89 -9.46 -8.27 -1.76
CA TYR A 89 -8.06 -8.68 -1.56
C TYR A 89 -7.87 -10.12 -1.02
N GLY A 90 -8.95 -10.85 -0.69
CA GLY A 90 -8.91 -12.24 -0.19
C GLY A 90 -9.17 -13.32 -1.20
N THR A 91 -9.49 -12.94 -2.43
CA THR A 91 -9.72 -13.87 -3.54
C THR A 91 -8.58 -13.79 -4.55
N THR A 92 -8.39 -14.87 -5.33
CA THR A 92 -7.36 -14.99 -6.39
C THR A 92 -7.37 -13.84 -7.41
N PHE A 93 -8.45 -13.06 -7.43
CA PHE A 93 -8.68 -11.95 -8.35
C PHE A 93 -7.76 -10.75 -8.13
N PHE A 94 -7.09 -10.61 -6.97
CA PHE A 94 -6.32 -9.42 -6.60
C PHE A 94 -4.83 -9.65 -6.32
N GLU A 95 -4.30 -10.85 -6.63
CA GLU A 95 -2.85 -11.11 -6.48
C GLU A 95 -2.01 -10.12 -7.31
N LYS A 96 -2.50 -9.75 -8.50
CA LYS A 96 -1.85 -8.75 -9.37
C LYS A 96 -1.88 -7.36 -8.76
N ASP A 97 -3.03 -6.92 -8.26
CA ASP A 97 -3.22 -5.59 -7.68
C ASP A 97 -2.40 -5.42 -6.40
N ILE A 98 -2.33 -6.45 -5.56
CA ILE A 98 -1.47 -6.45 -4.37
C ILE A 98 0.00 -6.41 -4.77
N LYS A 99 0.42 -7.18 -5.78
CA LYS A 99 1.79 -7.12 -6.29
C LYS A 99 2.13 -5.73 -6.85
N GLN A 100 1.19 -5.09 -7.53
CA GLN A 100 1.35 -3.73 -8.04
C GLN A 100 1.48 -2.73 -6.89
N LEU A 101 0.58 -2.78 -5.89
CA LEU A 101 0.65 -1.93 -4.71
C LEU A 101 1.98 -2.10 -3.96
N VAL A 102 2.42 -3.34 -3.76
CA VAL A 102 3.72 -3.65 -3.15
C VAL A 102 4.88 -3.09 -3.98
N SER A 103 4.79 -3.14 -5.31
CA SER A 103 5.82 -2.61 -6.20
C SER A 103 5.90 -1.09 -6.08
N GLN A 104 4.78 -0.37 -6.18
CA GLN A 104 4.77 1.08 -6.12
C GLN A 104 5.22 1.63 -4.76
N ILE A 105 4.78 1.01 -3.66
CA ILE A 105 5.26 1.40 -2.31
C ILE A 105 6.77 1.10 -2.18
N ARG A 106 7.26 0.02 -2.80
CA ARG A 106 8.71 -0.25 -2.81
C ARG A 106 9.46 0.80 -3.61
N ASP A 107 8.96 1.18 -4.77
CA ASP A 107 9.60 2.17 -5.64
C ASP A 107 9.67 3.53 -4.91
N SER A 108 8.60 3.94 -4.21
CA SER A 108 8.63 5.15 -3.38
C SER A 108 9.60 5.07 -2.19
N LEU A 109 9.80 3.89 -1.60
CA LEU A 109 10.83 3.67 -0.56
C LEU A 109 12.27 3.73 -1.10
N ILE A 110 12.48 3.37 -2.36
CA ILE A 110 13.78 3.49 -3.04
C ILE A 110 14.06 4.97 -3.33
N GLU A 111 13.07 5.70 -3.83
CA GLU A 111 13.15 7.14 -4.07
C GLU A 111 13.41 7.93 -2.78
N ALA A 112 12.82 7.49 -1.66
CA ALA A 112 13.07 8.05 -0.33
C ALA A 112 14.43 7.65 0.29
N GLU A 113 15.27 6.90 -0.44
CA GLU A 113 16.56 6.37 0.03
C GLU A 113 16.47 5.53 1.32
N GLU A 114 15.31 4.91 1.61
CA GLU A 114 15.12 4.06 2.80
C GLU A 114 15.45 2.59 2.49
N VAL A 115 15.45 2.21 1.20
CA VAL A 115 15.79 0.87 0.69
C VAL A 115 16.74 1.00 -0.49
N SER A 116 17.77 0.14 -0.56
CA SER A 116 18.70 0.09 -1.70
C SER A 116 18.58 -1.20 -2.52
N ILE A 117 18.75 -1.07 -3.84
CA ILE A 117 18.76 -2.21 -4.78
C ILE A 117 20.18 -2.79 -4.87
N LYS A 118 20.37 -4.05 -4.47
CA LYS A 118 21.57 -4.82 -4.82
C LYS A 118 21.27 -5.74 -6.01
N LYS A 119 22.16 -5.78 -7.01
CA LYS A 119 22.08 -6.70 -8.16
C LYS A 119 22.06 -8.15 -7.63
N GLY A 120 20.92 -8.83 -7.82
CA GLY A 120 20.70 -10.21 -7.38
C GLY A 120 19.59 -10.39 -6.35
N PHE A 121 18.35 -9.98 -6.68
CA PHE A 121 17.09 -10.37 -6.01
C PHE A 121 17.04 -10.31 -4.46
N ALA A 122 17.78 -9.42 -3.84
CA ALA A 122 17.69 -9.15 -2.41
C ALA A 122 18.01 -7.67 -2.10
N PHE A 123 17.03 -6.93 -1.57
CA PHE A 123 17.18 -5.55 -1.11
C PHE A 123 17.70 -5.51 0.33
N THR A 124 18.22 -4.38 0.81
CA THR A 124 18.64 -4.25 2.21
C THR A 124 17.96 -3.02 2.82
N CYS A 125 17.20 -3.23 3.89
CA CYS A 125 16.65 -2.14 4.70
C CYS A 125 17.81 -1.44 5.42
N LEU A 126 17.93 -0.12 5.28
CA LEU A 126 19.10 0.62 5.75
C LEU A 126 19.14 0.82 7.27
N TYR A 127 18.02 0.59 7.96
CA TYR A 127 17.85 0.87 9.38
C TYR A 127 17.75 -0.38 10.28
N ARG A 128 18.19 -1.58 9.83
CA ARG A 128 17.98 -2.83 10.60
C ARG A 128 19.08 -3.90 10.55
#